data_AF-A0A2I9DP50-F1
#
_entry.id   AF-A0A2I9DP50-F1
#
_cell.length_a   1.000
_cell.length_b   1.000
_cell.length_c   1.000
_cell.angle_alpha   90.00
_cell.angle_beta   90.00
_cell.angle_gamma   90.00
#
_symmetry.space_group_name_H-M   'P 1'
#
loop_
_entity.id
_entity.type
_entity.pdbx_description
1 polymer ?
#
loop_
_entity_poly.entity_id
_entity_poly.type
_entity_poly.pdbx_seq_one_letter_code
_entity_poly.pdbx_strand_id
1 'polypeptide(L)'
;MKKKRSKTLNYIHKVHQNLMELLKQDPSNPLGNHKVFLEVKDNNDLLLNIASLLEVCVFALDGNGMLLSPNNQNVTKHDSVCRVLELVLNILPHSQMDFMDHVTEKLNGLDNAKTKSSE
;
A
#
# COMPACT_ATOMS: atom_id res chain seq x y z
N MET A 1 -32.47 15.98 34.23
CA MET A 1 -32.18 15.98 32.77
C MET A 1 -31.00 16.89 32.37
N LYS A 2 -30.91 18.15 32.83
CA LYS A 2 -29.82 19.11 32.45
C LYS A 2 -28.38 18.59 32.71
N LYS A 3 -28.13 17.94 33.86
CA LYS A 3 -26.81 17.40 34.23
C LYS A 3 -26.35 16.23 33.34
N LYS A 4 -27.28 15.40 32.85
CA LYS A 4 -26.99 14.31 31.91
C LYS A 4 -26.63 14.86 30.53
N ARG A 5 -27.38 15.85 30.04
CA ARG A 5 -27.11 16.57 28.78
C ARG A 5 -25.74 17.25 28.76
N SER A 6 -25.36 17.89 29.87
CA SER A 6 -24.03 18.52 30.01
C SER A 6 -22.88 17.52 29.99
N LYS A 7 -23.02 16.36 30.66
CA LYS A 7 -22.02 15.28 30.59
C LYS A 7 -21.87 14.72 29.18
N THR A 8 -22.99 14.49 28.49
CA THR A 8 -22.99 14.03 27.10
C THR A 8 -22.31 15.04 26.18
N LEU A 9 -22.56 16.33 26.36
CA LEU A 9 -21.93 17.38 25.55
C LEU A 9 -20.41 17.45 25.77
N ASN A 10 -19.94 17.32 27.02
CA ASN A 10 -18.51 17.30 27.32
C ASN A 10 -17.83 16.05 26.73
N TYR A 11 -18.52 14.91 26.75
CA TYR A 11 -18.02 13.69 26.11
C TYR A 11 -17.90 13.86 24.59
N ILE A 12 -18.94 14.39 23.93
CA ILE A 12 -18.91 14.69 22.48
C ILE A 12 -17.78 15.66 22.16
N HIS A 13 -17.60 16.72 22.96
CA HIS A 13 -16.51 17.67 22.77
C HIS A 13 -15.13 17.00 22.87
N LYS A 14 -14.94 16.11 23.86
CA LYS A 14 -13.70 15.35 24.01
C LYS A 14 -13.43 14.44 22.81
N VAL A 15 -14.45 13.70 22.35
CA VAL A 15 -14.34 12.84 21.16
C VAL A 15 -14.02 13.67 19.92
N HIS A 16 -14.68 14.82 19.76
CA HIS A 16 -14.41 15.75 18.66
C HIS A 16 -12.96 16.25 18.67
N GLN A 17 -12.43 16.67 19.81
CA GLN A 17 -11.03 17.12 19.91
C GLN A 17 -10.04 16.01 19.53
N ASN A 18 -10.26 14.79 20.04
CA ASN A 18 -9.40 13.65 19.69
C ASN A 18 -9.44 13.35 18.18
N LEU A 19 -10.62 13.40 17.56
CA LEU A 19 -10.75 13.19 16.12
C LEU A 19 -10.08 14.31 15.32
N MET A 20 -10.21 15.57 15.74
CA MET A 20 -9.54 16.69 15.09
C MET A 20 -8.03 16.61 15.21
N GLU A 21 -7.49 16.08 16.31
CA GLU A 21 -6.05 15.84 16.45
C GLU A 21 -5.53 14.78 15.49
N LEU A 22 -6.30 13.71 15.23
CA LEU A 22 -5.96 12.69 14.23
C LEU A 22 -5.98 13.25 12.79
N LEU A 23 -6.74 14.32 12.54
CA LEU A 23 -6.82 14.99 11.25
C LEU A 23 -5.79 16.12 11.08
N LYS A 24 -5.02 16.47 12.12
CA LYS A 24 -3.96 17.48 11.99
C LYS A 24 -2.88 16.93 11.07
N GLN A 25 -2.78 17.50 9.87
CA GLN A 25 -1.67 17.23 8.96
C GLN A 25 -0.36 17.61 9.62
N ASP A 26 0.68 16.82 9.36
CA ASP A 26 2.04 17.15 9.77
C ASP A 26 2.44 18.49 9.13
N PRO A 27 2.73 19.56 9.91
CA PRO A 27 3.08 20.86 9.38
C PRO A 27 4.38 20.85 8.56
N SER A 28 5.18 19.78 8.65
CA SER A 28 6.37 19.58 7.83
C SER A 28 6.09 19.01 6.43
N ASN A 29 4.86 18.56 6.15
CA ASN A 29 4.45 18.02 4.86
C ASN A 29 3.21 18.74 4.31
N PRO A 30 3.35 19.98 3.81
CA PRO A 30 2.24 20.82 3.33
C PRO A 30 1.65 20.35 2.00
N LEU A 31 2.32 19.44 1.30
CA LEU A 31 1.75 18.71 0.16
C LEU A 31 0.94 17.56 0.77
N GLY A 32 -0.40 17.56 0.64
CA GLY A 32 -1.33 16.59 1.24
C GLY A 32 -1.18 15.14 0.76
N ASN A 33 0.03 14.60 0.78
CA ASN A 33 0.37 13.23 0.48
C ASN A 33 -0.04 12.39 1.69
N HIS A 34 -1.21 11.77 1.58
CA HIS A 34 -1.68 10.81 2.55
C HIS A 34 -0.74 9.61 2.50
N LYS A 35 0.13 9.46 3.51
CA LYS A 35 0.92 8.25 3.67
C LYS A 35 0.01 7.15 4.20
N VAL A 36 -0.20 6.14 3.37
CA VAL A 36 -0.88 4.91 3.78
C VAL A 36 0.19 3.89 4.14
N PHE A 37 0.09 3.34 5.35
CA PHE A 37 0.92 2.20 5.75
C PHE A 37 0.14 0.93 5.45
N LEU A 38 0.73 0.04 4.67
CA LEU A 38 0.20 -1.31 4.44
C LEU A 38 1.08 -2.27 5.25
N GLU A 39 0.49 -2.93 6.24
CA GLU A 39 1.18 -4.00 6.95
C GLU A 39 1.12 -5.26 6.09
N VAL A 40 2.28 -5.87 5.88
CA VAL A 40 2.42 -7.08 5.07
C VAL A 40 3.18 -8.12 5.88
N LYS A 41 2.62 -9.32 5.99
CA LYS A 41 3.13 -10.36 6.88
C LYS A 41 4.38 -11.04 6.32
N ASP A 42 4.36 -11.36 5.04
CA ASP A 42 5.43 -12.10 4.34
C ASP A 42 5.40 -11.84 2.83
N ASN A 43 6.35 -12.41 2.09
CA ASN A 43 6.46 -12.19 0.65
C ASN A 43 5.28 -12.74 -0.15
N ASN A 44 4.58 -13.76 0.35
CA ASN A 44 3.38 -14.27 -0.32
C ASN A 44 2.22 -13.31 -0.15
N ASP A 45 2.06 -12.74 1.05
CA ASP A 45 1.08 -11.69 1.32
C ASP A 45 1.38 -10.43 0.49
N LEU A 46 2.65 -10.04 0.35
CA LEU A 46 3.06 -8.95 -0.55
C LEU A 46 2.65 -9.22 -1.99
N LEU A 47 2.95 -10.44 -2.48
CA LEU A 47 2.63 -10.86 -3.84
C LEU A 47 1.11 -10.87 -4.07
N LEU A 48 0.33 -11.36 -3.11
CA LEU A 48 -1.13 -11.38 -3.19
C LEU A 48 -1.71 -9.96 -3.26
N ASN A 49 -1.17 -9.03 -2.47
CA ASN A 49 -1.56 -7.62 -2.52
C ASN A 49 -1.25 -6.99 -3.89
N ILE A 50 -0.05 -7.22 -4.42
CA ILE A 50 0.35 -6.76 -5.78
C ILE A 50 -0.57 -7.37 -6.84
N ALA A 51 -0.82 -8.68 -6.79
CA ALA A 51 -1.67 -9.38 -7.75
C ALA A 51 -3.10 -8.84 -7.73
N SER A 52 -3.66 -8.61 -6.54
CA SER A 52 -5.01 -8.05 -6.38
C SER A 52 -5.11 -6.64 -6.96
N LEU A 53 -4.10 -5.79 -6.76
CA LEU A 53 -4.07 -4.44 -7.36
C LEU A 53 -4.00 -4.51 -8.89
N LEU A 54 -3.20 -5.41 -9.44
CA LEU A 54 -3.11 -5.62 -10.90
C LEU A 54 -4.42 -6.18 -11.48
N GLU A 55 -5.07 -7.10 -10.78
CA GLU A 55 -6.36 -7.66 -11.19
C GLU A 55 -7.44 -6.56 -11.27
N VAL A 56 -7.45 -5.63 -10.30
CA VAL A 56 -8.33 -4.45 -10.32
C VAL A 56 -8.04 -3.57 -11.55
N CYS A 57 -6.77 -3.37 -11.92
CA CYS A 57 -6.41 -2.65 -13.16
C CYS A 57 -6.97 -3.36 -14.40
N VAL A 58 -6.82 -4.68 -14.48
CA VAL A 58 -7.31 -5.49 -15.60
C VAL A 58 -8.83 -5.36 -15.73
N PHE A 59 -9.56 -5.52 -14.63
CA PHE A 59 -11.02 -5.36 -14.64
C PHE A 59 -11.46 -3.97 -15.09
N ALA A 60 -10.76 -2.92 -14.67
CA ALA A 60 -11.08 -1.55 -15.06
C ALA A 60 -10.87 -1.29 -16.56
N LEU A 61 -9.78 -1.83 -17.12
CA LEU A 61 -9.46 -1.72 -18.54
C LEU A 61 -10.41 -2.55 -19.42
N ASP A 62 -10.82 -3.73 -18.96
CA ASP A 62 -11.78 -4.62 -19.64
C ASP A 62 -13.22 -4.07 -19.63
N GLY A 63 -13.43 -2.90 -19.01
CA GLY A 63 -14.74 -2.23 -18.99
C GLY A 63 -15.73 -2.80 -17.98
N ASN A 64 -15.42 -3.96 -17.38
CA ASN A 64 -16.21 -4.64 -16.36
C ASN A 64 -16.01 -4.09 -14.94
N GLY A 65 -14.92 -3.34 -14.71
CA GLY A 65 -14.60 -2.70 -13.44
C GLY A 65 -14.93 -1.21 -13.42
N MET A 66 -15.76 -0.77 -12.47
CA MET A 66 -15.89 0.64 -12.10
C MET A 66 -14.76 0.99 -11.12
N LEU A 67 -13.65 1.58 -11.61
CA LEU A 67 -12.58 2.12 -10.75
C LEU A 67 -12.89 3.52 -10.20
N LEU A 68 -14.03 4.08 -10.57
CA LEU A 68 -14.43 5.41 -10.14
C LEU A 68 -15.33 5.27 -8.91
N SER A 69 -14.81 5.71 -7.76
CA SER A 69 -15.69 6.11 -6.66
C SER A 69 -16.78 7.05 -7.20
N PRO A 70 -18.03 6.98 -6.71
CA PRO A 70 -19.09 7.91 -7.11
C PRO A 70 -18.70 9.39 -7.02
N ASN A 71 -17.71 9.71 -6.18
CA ASN A 71 -17.16 11.06 -6.00
C ASN A 71 -16.13 11.48 -7.06
N ASN A 72 -15.67 10.56 -7.92
CA ASN A 72 -14.58 10.77 -8.88
C ASN A 72 -15.07 10.65 -10.34
N GLN A 73 -16.25 11.18 -10.64
CA GLN A 73 -16.82 11.11 -12.00
C GLN A 73 -15.99 11.84 -13.07
N ASN A 74 -15.06 12.70 -12.66
CA ASN A 74 -14.21 13.50 -13.54
C ASN A 74 -12.85 12.84 -13.87
N VAL A 75 -12.56 11.64 -13.33
CA VAL A 75 -11.29 10.94 -13.55
C VAL A 75 -11.49 9.89 -14.64
N THR A 76 -10.57 9.80 -15.62
CA THR A 76 -10.68 8.77 -16.65
C THR A 76 -10.29 7.40 -16.09
N LYS A 77 -10.81 6.31 -16.66
CA LYS A 77 -10.41 4.95 -16.27
C LYS A 77 -8.89 4.75 -16.39
N HIS A 78 -8.28 5.35 -17.41
CA HIS A 78 -6.83 5.31 -17.61
C HIS A 78 -6.07 5.98 -16.47
N ASP A 79 -6.51 7.15 -16.01
CA ASP A 79 -5.86 7.84 -14.89
C ASP A 79 -5.90 7.01 -13.62
N SER A 80 -7.04 6.35 -13.33
CA SER A 80 -7.16 5.45 -12.18
C SER A 80 -6.21 4.26 -12.27
N VAL A 81 -6.09 3.64 -13.45
CA VAL A 81 -5.17 2.52 -13.68
C VAL A 81 -3.71 2.96 -13.52
N CYS A 82 -3.33 4.12 -14.09
CA CYS A 82 -1.99 4.67 -13.94
C CYS A 82 -1.61 4.85 -12.46
N ARG A 83 -2.52 5.37 -11.62
CA ARG A 83 -2.28 5.53 -10.19
C ARG A 83 -2.07 4.20 -9.45
N VAL A 84 -2.82 3.16 -9.82
CA VAL A 84 -2.64 1.84 -9.22
C VAL A 84 -1.32 1.21 -9.67
N LEU A 85 -0.92 1.38 -10.93
CA LEU A 85 0.38 0.92 -11.43
C LEU A 85 1.55 1.64 -10.74
N GLU A 86 1.44 2.95 -10.54
CA GLU A 86 2.41 3.72 -9.74
C GLU A 86 2.50 3.17 -8.31
N LEU A 87 1.37 2.82 -7.68
CA LEU A 87 1.38 2.18 -6.36
C LEU A 87 2.09 0.82 -6.39
N VAL A 88 1.79 -0.01 -7.39
CA VAL A 88 2.45 -1.32 -7.58
C VAL A 88 3.97 -1.15 -7.69
N LEU A 89 4.45 -0.20 -8.49
CA LEU A 89 5.88 0.09 -8.61
C LEU A 89 6.51 0.50 -7.27
N ASN A 90 5.79 1.25 -6.45
CA ASN A 90 6.29 1.70 -5.15
C ASN A 90 6.32 0.59 -4.08
N ILE A 91 5.50 -0.45 -4.21
CA ILE A 91 5.46 -1.58 -3.25
C ILE A 91 6.32 -2.77 -3.68
N LEU A 92 6.83 -2.79 -4.92
CA LEU A 92 7.71 -3.85 -5.40
C LEU A 92 9.00 -3.89 -4.54
N PRO A 93 9.38 -5.07 -4.00
CA PRO A 93 10.49 -5.18 -3.08
C PRO A 93 11.84 -5.28 -3.83
N HIS A 94 12.16 -4.32 -4.69
CA HIS A 94 13.32 -4.34 -5.59
C HIS A 94 14.63 -4.75 -4.90
N SER A 95 14.98 -4.11 -3.78
CA SER A 95 16.22 -4.42 -3.07
C SER A 95 16.26 -5.84 -2.49
N GLN A 96 15.10 -6.42 -2.14
CA GLN A 96 15.05 -7.80 -1.68
C GLN A 96 15.22 -8.77 -2.85
N MET A 97 14.63 -8.46 -4.01
CA MET A 97 14.80 -9.26 -5.23
C MET A 97 16.27 -9.29 -5.67
N ASP A 98 16.90 -8.13 -5.78
CA ASP A 98 18.32 -8.01 -6.16
C ASP A 98 19.23 -8.79 -5.19
N PHE A 99 18.93 -8.73 -3.88
CA PHE A 99 19.66 -9.48 -2.87
C PHE A 99 19.50 -10.99 -3.04
N MET A 100 18.27 -11.46 -3.28
CA MET A 100 17.99 -12.89 -3.49
C MET A 100 18.67 -13.44 -4.75
N ASP A 101 18.73 -12.65 -5.82
CA ASP A 101 19.45 -13.02 -7.04
C ASP A 101 20.94 -13.15 -6.78
N HIS A 102 21.54 -12.19 -6.07
CA HIS A 102 22.94 -12.25 -5.67
C HIS A 102 23.25 -13.48 -4.78
N VAL A 103 22.39 -13.78 -3.79
CA VAL A 103 22.56 -14.97 -2.95
C VAL A 103 22.49 -16.25 -3.79
N THR A 104 21.52 -16.34 -4.69
CA THR A 104 21.35 -17.48 -5.60
C THR A 104 22.59 -17.68 -6.47
N GLU A 105 23.16 -16.61 -7.01
CA GLU A 105 24.40 -16.66 -7.78
C GLU A 105 25.57 -17.22 -6.97
N LYS A 106 25.75 -16.74 -5.72
CA LYS A 106 26.83 -17.23 -4.84
C LYS A 106 26.66 -18.69 -4.46
N LEU A 107 25.43 -19.13 -4.16
CA LEU A 107 25.14 -20.52 -3.84
C LEU A 107 25.40 -21.45 -5.03
N ASN A 108 24.95 -21.07 -6.22
CA ASN A 108 25.22 -21.81 -7.45
C ASN A 108 26.73 -21.89 -7.74
N GLY A 109 27.48 -20.82 -7.47
CA GLY A 109 28.93 -20.81 -7.58
C GLY A 109 29.63 -21.80 -6.63
N LEU A 110 29.12 -21.95 -5.41
CA LEU A 110 29.66 -22.89 -4.41
C LEU A 110 29.42 -24.35 -4.79
N ASP A 111 28.24 -24.67 -5.32
CA ASP A 111 27.92 -26.04 -5.74
C ASP A 111 28.81 -26.47 -6.90
N ASN A 112 29.01 -25.60 -7.89
CA ASN A 112 29.92 -25.84 -9.01
C ASN A 112 31.40 -26.00 -8.58
N ALA A 113 31.82 -25.33 -7.51
CA ALA A 113 33.17 -25.47 -6.96
C ALA A 113 33.37 -26.81 -6.22
N LYS A 114 32.35 -27.27 -5.48
CA LYS A 114 32.39 -28.57 -4.78
C LYS A 114 32.40 -29.77 -5.74
N THR A 115 31.72 -29.65 -6.89
CA THR A 115 31.73 -30.70 -7.92
C THR A 115 33.11 -30.83 -8.56
N LYS A 116 33.82 -29.70 -8.78
CA LYS A 116 35.18 -29.69 -9.36
C LYS A 116 36.29 -30.11 -8.40
N SER A 117 36.07 -30.06 -7.09
CA SER A 117 37.05 -30.50 -6.09
C SER A 117 36.94 -31.98 -5.71
N SER A 118 35.94 -32.69 -6.23
CA SER A 118 35.70 -34.13 -5.99
C SER A 118 36.01 -35.01 -7.21
N GLU A 119 36.48 -34.42 -8.31
CA GLU A 119 37.11 -35.10 -9.46
C GLU A 119 38.64 -34.95 -9.38
#